data_AF-A0A1C4KHU9-F1
#
_entry.id   AF-A0A1C4KHU9-F1
#
_cell.length_a   1.000
_cell.length_b   1.000
_cell.length_c   1.000
_cell.angle_alpha   90.00
_cell.angle_beta   90.00
_cell.angle_gamma   90.00
#
_symmetry.space_group_name_H-M   'P 1'
#
loop_
_entity.id
_entity.type
_entity.pdbx_description
1 polymer ?
#
loop_
_entity_poly.entity_id
_entity_poly.type
_entity_poly.pdbx_seq_one_letter_code
_entity_poly.pdbx_strand_id
1 'polypeptide(L)'
;MAYVDIAGLDPAAVLAALYNASQQQGLGLLNPHGREPMTVETAAHVLAATPHRYFDYLNGRVMKVDLNGTRIDVGLYDRDNGDGAGAAVIDSLRRIAA
;
A
#
# COMPACT_ATOMS: atom_id res chain seq x y z
N MET A 1 16.54 1.68 -5.70
CA MET A 1 15.22 1.23 -6.15
C MET A 1 15.10 -0.24 -5.83
N ALA A 2 14.06 -0.61 -5.07
CA ALA A 2 13.78 -1.98 -4.67
C ALA A 2 12.42 -2.33 -5.27
N TYR A 3 12.39 -3.27 -6.22
CA TYR A 3 11.16 -3.60 -6.94
C TYR A 3 10.57 -4.92 -6.45
N VAL A 4 9.27 -4.92 -6.19
CA VAL A 4 8.49 -6.12 -5.81
C VAL A 4 7.50 -6.45 -6.91
N ASP A 5 7.37 -7.72 -7.26
CA ASP A 5 6.41 -8.22 -8.25
C ASP A 5 5.04 -8.48 -7.61
N ILE A 6 4.01 -7.85 -8.18
CA ILE A 6 2.60 -7.99 -7.78
C ILE A 6 1.76 -8.64 -8.89
N ALA A 7 2.38 -9.18 -9.94
CA ALA A 7 1.67 -9.93 -10.99
C ALA A 7 0.83 -11.06 -10.39
N GLY A 8 -0.43 -11.15 -10.86
CA GLY A 8 -1.41 -12.15 -10.42
C GLY A 8 -2.12 -11.83 -9.10
N LEU A 9 -1.76 -10.74 -8.41
CA LEU A 9 -2.47 -10.29 -7.21
C LEU A 9 -3.57 -9.30 -7.58
N ASP A 10 -4.67 -9.32 -6.81
CA ASP A 10 -5.70 -8.29 -6.89
C ASP A 10 -5.12 -6.93 -6.45
N PRO A 11 -5.13 -5.89 -7.32
CA PRO A 11 -4.63 -4.57 -6.96
C PRO A 11 -5.29 -3.97 -5.72
N ALA A 12 -6.58 -4.26 -5.48
CA ALA A 12 -7.28 -3.77 -4.30
C ALA A 12 -6.75 -4.43 -3.03
N ALA A 13 -6.50 -5.74 -3.07
CA ALA A 13 -5.85 -6.46 -1.97
C ALA A 13 -4.43 -5.96 -1.71
N VAL A 14 -3.66 -5.65 -2.77
CA VAL A 14 -2.32 -5.05 -2.65
C VAL A 14 -2.37 -3.69 -1.94
N LEU A 15 -3.25 -2.79 -2.39
CA LEU A 15 -3.41 -1.48 -1.77
C LEU A 15 -3.80 -1.59 -0.29
N ALA A 16 -4.81 -2.42 0.02
CA ALA A 16 -5.27 -2.62 1.38
C ALA A 16 -4.16 -3.18 2.29
N ALA A 17 -3.40 -4.17 1.81
CA ALA A 17 -2.32 -4.79 2.57
C ALA A 17 -1.19 -3.79 2.87
N LEU A 18 -0.72 -3.05 1.85
CA LEU A 18 0.32 -2.02 2.03
C LEU A 18 -0.16 -0.90 2.95
N TYR A 19 -1.41 -0.47 2.81
CA TYR A 19 -1.99 0.56 3.68
C TYR A 19 -2.04 0.10 5.14
N ASN A 20 -2.53 -1.12 5.39
CA ASN A 20 -2.67 -1.65 6.74
C ASN A 20 -1.33 -1.87 7.44
N ALA A 21 -0.27 -2.14 6.67
CA ALA A 21 1.10 -2.28 7.18
C ALA A 21 1.87 -0.95 7.28
N SER A 22 1.37 0.12 6.64
CA SER A 22 2.04 1.43 6.67
C SER A 22 1.75 2.21 7.95
N GLN A 23 2.63 3.12 8.36
CA GLN A 23 2.40 3.97 9.53
C GLN A 23 1.85 5.36 9.18
N GLN A 24 1.14 5.98 10.13
CA GLN A 24 0.81 7.40 10.04
C GLN A 24 2.06 8.26 10.32
N GLN A 25 2.21 9.38 9.62
CA GLN A 25 3.40 10.25 9.74
C GLN A 25 3.00 11.74 9.84
N GLY A 26 3.72 12.50 10.67
CA GLY A 26 3.55 13.95 10.80
C GLY A 26 2.12 14.36 11.17
N LEU A 27 1.59 15.38 10.48
CA LEU A 27 0.20 15.83 10.65
C LEU A 27 -0.83 14.75 10.23
N GLY A 28 -0.40 13.70 9.53
CA GLY A 28 -1.23 12.54 9.21
C GLY A 28 -1.76 11.82 10.44
N LEU A 29 -1.10 11.94 11.61
CA LEU A 29 -1.58 11.42 12.90
C LEU A 29 -2.93 12.01 13.34
N LEU A 30 -3.30 13.19 12.82
CA LEU A 30 -4.59 13.84 13.12
C LEU A 30 -5.73 13.33 12.25
N ASN A 31 -5.45 12.53 11.21
CA ASN A 31 -6.48 11.98 10.35
C ASN A 31 -7.16 10.77 11.04
N PRO A 32 -8.46 10.83 11.37
CA PRO A 32 -9.14 9.75 12.09
C PRO A 32 -9.21 8.46 11.27
N HIS A 33 -9.37 8.55 9.94
CA HIS A 33 -9.46 7.39 9.05
C HIS A 33 -8.15 6.59 8.99
N GLY A 34 -7.02 7.25 9.27
CA GLY A 34 -5.72 6.57 9.33
C GLY A 34 -5.61 5.56 10.47
N ARG A 35 -6.51 5.60 11.47
CA ARG A 35 -6.51 4.68 12.61
C ARG A 35 -7.27 3.39 12.32
N GLU A 36 -8.05 3.37 11.25
CA GLU A 36 -8.87 2.24 10.85
C GLU A 36 -8.17 1.43 9.75
N PRO A 37 -8.29 0.08 9.77
CA PRO A 37 -7.80 -0.73 8.67
C PRO A 37 -8.65 -0.51 7.42
N MET A 38 -8.02 -0.55 6.25
CA MET A 38 -8.68 -0.54 4.95
C MET A 38 -9.07 -1.97 4.55
N THR A 39 -10.32 -2.14 4.13
CA THR A 39 -10.81 -3.38 3.52
C THR A 39 -10.48 -3.42 2.02
N VAL A 40 -10.51 -4.61 1.42
CA VAL A 40 -10.32 -4.77 -0.04
C VAL A 40 -11.41 -4.02 -0.82
N GLU A 41 -12.65 -4.03 -0.35
CA GLU A 41 -13.76 -3.30 -0.98
C GLU A 41 -13.51 -1.78 -0.99
N THR A 42 -13.11 -1.21 0.16
CA THR A 42 -12.73 0.20 0.24
C THR A 42 -11.54 0.51 -0.67
N ALA A 43 -10.52 -0.35 -0.70
CA ALA A 43 -9.37 -0.19 -1.57
C ALA A 43 -9.77 -0.20 -3.06
N ALA A 44 -10.71 -1.06 -3.47
CA ALA A 44 -11.22 -1.09 -4.84
C ALA A 44 -11.90 0.24 -5.22
N HIS A 45 -12.66 0.85 -4.30
CA HIS A 45 -13.25 2.17 -4.52
C HIS A 45 -12.19 3.27 -4.62
N VAL A 46 -11.16 3.24 -3.77
CA VAL A 46 -10.05 4.19 -3.83
C VAL A 46 -9.31 4.09 -5.17
N LEU A 47 -9.04 2.88 -5.65
CA LEU A 47 -8.39 2.65 -6.96
C LEU A 47 -9.25 3.12 -8.13
N ALA A 48 -10.56 2.91 -8.07
CA ALA A 48 -11.49 3.40 -9.10
C ALA A 48 -11.53 4.93 -9.14
N ALA A 49 -11.43 5.58 -7.97
CA ALA A 49 -11.41 7.04 -7.84
C ALA A 49 -10.05 7.69 -8.12
N THR A 50 -8.98 6.91 -8.29
CA THR A 50 -7.59 7.41 -8.44
C THR A 50 -6.99 6.96 -9.78
N PRO A 51 -7.13 7.75 -10.87
CA PRO A 51 -6.76 7.33 -12.23
C PRO A 51 -5.29 6.89 -12.39
N HIS A 52 -4.37 7.56 -11.69
CA HIS A 52 -2.94 7.25 -11.75
C HIS A 52 -2.48 6.30 -10.65
N ARG A 53 -3.37 5.80 -9.78
CA ARG A 53 -3.09 4.79 -8.74
C ARG A 53 -1.75 4.95 -7.99
N TYR A 54 -1.31 6.20 -7.83
CA TYR A 54 -0.09 6.58 -7.14
C TYR A 54 -0.48 7.23 -5.83
N PHE A 55 0.12 6.76 -4.75
CA PHE A 55 -0.22 7.18 -3.41
C PHE A 55 1.04 7.62 -2.71
N ASP A 56 1.24 8.92 -2.53
CA ASP A 56 2.28 9.44 -1.63
C ASP A 56 1.87 9.25 -0.17
N TYR A 57 0.62 9.60 0.13
CA TYR A 57 -0.05 9.35 1.40
C TYR A 57 -1.50 8.91 1.15
N LEU A 58 -2.05 8.12 2.06
CA LEU A 58 -3.45 7.73 2.06
C LEU A 58 -3.96 7.76 3.50
N ASN A 59 -5.00 8.56 3.77
CA ASN A 59 -5.56 8.80 5.11
C ASN A 59 -4.51 9.12 6.20
N GLY A 60 -3.46 9.85 5.84
CA GLY A 60 -2.36 10.20 6.75
C GLY A 60 -1.30 9.13 6.94
N ARG A 61 -1.44 7.96 6.29
CA ARG A 61 -0.40 6.92 6.22
C ARG A 61 0.54 7.13 5.06
N VAL A 62 1.83 6.88 5.25
CA VAL A 62 2.89 7.07 4.24
C VAL A 62 2.99 5.85 3.33
N MET A 63 2.78 6.06 2.03
CA MET A 63 2.63 4.99 1.04
C MET A 63 3.80 5.01 0.04
N LYS A 64 3.91 6.06 -0.78
CA LYS A 64 4.95 6.22 -1.81
C LYS A 64 5.05 5.06 -2.80
N VAL A 65 3.90 4.53 -3.22
CA VAL A 65 3.79 3.40 -4.16
C VAL A 65 2.93 3.75 -5.37
N ASP A 66 3.31 3.19 -6.53
CA ASP A 66 2.56 3.24 -7.80
C ASP A 66 1.98 1.85 -8.10
N LEU A 67 0.67 1.77 -8.33
CA LEU A 67 -0.07 0.53 -8.59
C LEU A 67 -0.63 0.42 -10.03
N ASN A 68 -0.07 1.14 -11.01
CA ASN A 68 -0.51 1.04 -12.42
C ASN A 68 0.04 -0.18 -13.17
N GLY A 69 1.03 -0.88 -12.61
CA GLY A 69 1.71 -1.99 -13.26
C GLY A 69 1.66 -3.29 -12.47
N THR A 70 2.47 -4.25 -12.90
CA THR A 70 2.67 -5.53 -12.18
C THR A 70 3.89 -5.50 -11.26
N ARG A 71 4.60 -4.38 -11.17
CA ARG A 71 5.74 -4.20 -10.27
C ARG A 71 5.62 -2.87 -9.55
N ILE A 72 5.99 -2.87 -8.28
CA ILE A 72 6.00 -1.69 -7.43
C ILE A 72 7.44 -1.38 -7.01
N ASP A 73 7.83 -0.10 -7.03
CA ASP A 73 9.05 0.35 -6.35
C ASP A 73 8.71 0.63 -4.89
N VAL A 74 9.28 -0.16 -3.98
CA VAL A 74 9.05 -0.04 -2.54
C VAL A 74 10.15 0.75 -1.85
N GLY A 75 11.15 1.27 -2.56
CA GLY A 75 12.30 1.92 -1.91
C GLY A 75 11.92 3.09 -0.98
N LEU A 76 10.93 3.89 -1.38
CA LEU A 76 10.42 4.97 -0.53
C LEU A 76 9.38 4.50 0.49
N TYR A 77 8.62 3.44 0.20
CA TYR A 77 7.75 2.80 1.17
C TYR A 77 8.59 2.25 2.34
N ASP A 78 9.64 1.48 2.04
CA ASP A 78 10.53 0.84 3.00
C ASP A 78 11.30 1.87 3.83
N ARG A 79 11.77 2.96 3.20
CA ARG A 79 12.43 4.07 3.92
C ARG A 79 11.58 4.57 5.09
N ASP A 80 10.27 4.72 4.88
CA ASP A 80 9.37 5.25 5.89
C ASP A 80 8.70 4.16 6.75
N ASN A 81 8.53 2.91 6.26
CA ASN A 81 7.80 1.85 6.97
C ASN A 81 8.69 0.71 7.50
N GLY A 82 10.00 0.76 7.24
CA GLY A 82 11.01 -0.22 7.66
C GLY A 82 11.63 -0.97 6.47
N ASP A 83 12.93 -1.26 6.57
CA ASP A 83 13.67 -1.96 5.52
C ASP A 83 13.02 -3.32 5.19
N GLY A 84 12.66 -3.53 3.92
CA GLY A 84 12.01 -4.75 3.44
C GLY A 84 10.52 -4.87 3.76
N ALA A 85 9.88 -3.84 4.34
CA ALA A 85 8.48 -3.87 4.72
C ALA A 85 7.55 -4.15 3.52
N GLY A 86 7.77 -3.48 2.39
CA GLY A 86 6.95 -3.65 1.19
C GLY A 86 7.02 -5.08 0.65
N ALA A 87 8.20 -5.67 0.58
CA ALA A 87 8.37 -7.06 0.16
C ALA A 87 7.67 -8.04 1.12
N ALA A 88 7.86 -7.85 2.43
CA ALA A 88 7.24 -8.70 3.45
C ALA A 88 5.70 -8.70 3.38
N VAL A 89 5.09 -7.54 3.10
CA VAL A 89 3.64 -7.41 2.92
C VAL A 89 3.16 -8.21 1.71
N ILE A 90 3.82 -8.06 0.55
CA ILE A 90 3.43 -8.76 -0.68
C ILE A 90 3.63 -10.28 -0.55
N ASP A 91 4.73 -10.72 0.07
CA ASP A 91 4.99 -12.14 0.34
C ASP A 91 3.92 -12.74 1.26
N SER A 92 3.49 -12.00 2.29
CA SER A 92 2.40 -12.41 3.15
C SER A 92 1.08 -12.52 2.38
N LEU A 93 0.78 -11.55 1.52
CA LEU A 93 -0.43 -11.54 0.70
C LEU A 93 -0.47 -12.74 -0.26
N ARG A 94 0.67 -13.06 -0.91
CA ARG A 94 0.79 -14.24 -1.79
C ARG A 94 0.53 -15.55 -1.05
N ARG A 95 1.02 -15.70 0.19
CA ARG A 95 0.78 -16.91 1.00
C ARG A 95 -0.68 -17.09 1.41
N ILE A 96 -1.45 -16.01 1.53
CA ILE A 96 -2.88 -16.06 1.87
C ILE A 96 -3.72 -16.41 0.64
N ALA A 97 -3.28 -15.98 -0.55
CA ALA A 97 -3.98 -16.20 -1.81
C ALA A 97 -3.69 -17.56 -2.48
N ALA A 98 -2.70 -18.31 -1.98
CA ALA A 98 -2.31 -19.63 -2.46
C ALA A 98 -3.13 -20.74 -1.78
#